data_AF-A0AAW4ZAA5-F1
#
_entry.id   AF-A0AAW4ZAA5-F1
#
_cell.length_a   1.000
_cell.length_b   1.000
_cell.length_c   1.000
_cell.angle_alpha   90.00
_cell.angle_beta   90.00
_cell.angle_gamma   90.00
#
_symmetry.space_group_name_H-M   'P 1'
#
loop_
_entity.id
_entity.type
_entity.pdbx_description
1 polymer ?
#
loop_
_entity_poly.entity_id
_entity_poly.type
_entity_poly.pdbx_seq_one_letter_code
_entity_poly.pdbx_strand_id
1 'polypeptide(L)'
;MTTTKKCLKNATGTQKKRSIETDYQDDDEIIDIDEVRKRNGITGEKKHYFIACLRTYYEDDEFNSYVKSLTGLAKYIADWRIFYVNTHHGYRLMKFRSILSEISSLSKGIGIISKHEKEEKEQYKSKYHSRK
;
A
#
# COMPACT_ATOMS: atom_id res chain seq x y z
N MET A 1 -60.96 -11.17 -6.25
CA MET A 1 -59.89 -12.12 -6.61
C MET A 1 -58.96 -11.48 -7.63
N THR A 2 -57.67 -11.46 -7.31
CA THR A 2 -56.47 -11.38 -8.18
C THR A 2 -56.34 -10.27 -9.22
N THR A 3 -55.70 -9.18 -8.81
CA THR A 3 -54.87 -8.30 -9.64
C THR A 3 -53.57 -9.01 -10.02
N THR A 4 -53.22 -9.03 -11.30
CA THR A 4 -51.93 -9.52 -11.80
C THR A 4 -51.27 -8.42 -12.60
N LYS A 5 -50.02 -8.05 -12.26
CA LYS A 5 -48.86 -7.99 -13.19
C LYS A 5 -47.60 -7.46 -12.49
N LYS A 6 -46.70 -8.41 -12.23
CA LYS A 6 -45.22 -8.36 -12.30
C LYS A 6 -44.51 -7.08 -11.84
N CYS A 7 -43.94 -7.17 -10.63
CA CYS A 7 -42.83 -6.34 -10.18
C CYS A 7 -41.63 -6.40 -11.13
N LEU A 8 -41.03 -5.24 -11.34
CA LEU A 8 -39.78 -5.03 -12.05
C LEU A 8 -38.65 -5.86 -11.42
N LYS A 9 -37.81 -6.41 -12.28
CA LYS A 9 -36.64 -7.21 -11.93
C LYS A 9 -35.63 -6.31 -11.21
N ASN A 10 -35.24 -6.70 -10.00
CA ASN A 10 -34.11 -6.11 -9.30
C ASN A 10 -32.85 -6.36 -10.13
N ALA A 11 -32.27 -5.29 -10.67
CA ALA A 11 -30.94 -5.31 -11.24
C ALA A 11 -29.94 -5.52 -10.10
N THR A 12 -29.57 -6.78 -9.87
CA THR A 12 -28.37 -7.10 -9.11
C THR A 12 -27.19 -6.54 -9.89
N GLY A 13 -26.77 -5.34 -9.51
CA GLY A 13 -25.55 -4.71 -9.95
C GLY A 13 -24.42 -5.71 -9.77
N THR A 14 -24.04 -6.36 -10.87
CA THR A 14 -22.89 -7.22 -10.91
C THR A 14 -21.71 -6.27 -10.79
N GLN A 15 -21.26 -6.01 -9.56
CA GLN A 15 -19.98 -5.38 -9.35
C GLN A 15 -18.96 -6.29 -10.02
N LYS A 16 -18.57 -5.91 -11.22
CA LYS A 16 -17.49 -6.51 -11.98
C LYS A 16 -16.29 -6.52 -11.04
N LYS A 17 -16.04 -7.66 -10.39
CA LYS A 17 -14.77 -7.96 -9.71
C LYS A 17 -13.73 -7.74 -10.80
N ARG A 18 -13.11 -6.55 -10.82
CA ARG A 18 -11.92 -6.32 -11.60
C ARG A 18 -10.93 -7.34 -11.04
N SER A 19 -10.68 -8.39 -11.80
CA SER A 19 -9.49 -9.22 -11.59
C SER A 19 -8.33 -8.24 -11.61
N ILE A 20 -7.78 -7.94 -10.44
CA ILE A 20 -6.50 -7.27 -10.33
C ILE A 20 -5.53 -8.36 -10.79
N GLU A 21 -5.38 -8.50 -12.09
CA GLU A 21 -4.38 -9.34 -12.72
C GLU A 21 -3.04 -8.68 -12.41
N THR A 22 -2.43 -9.11 -11.30
CA THR A 22 -1.13 -8.62 -10.87
C THR A 22 -0.08 -9.41 -11.63
N ASP A 23 0.72 -8.70 -12.43
CA ASP A 23 1.91 -9.21 -13.13
C ASP A 23 3.03 -9.72 -12.18
N TYR A 24 2.80 -9.68 -10.86
CA TYR A 24 3.69 -10.26 -9.89
C TYR A 24 3.37 -11.75 -9.75
N GLN A 25 4.20 -12.56 -10.40
CA GLN A 25 4.34 -13.97 -10.05
C GLN A 25 5.02 -14.03 -8.68
N ASP A 26 4.46 -14.82 -7.76
CA ASP A 26 5.11 -15.06 -6.47
C ASP A 26 6.44 -15.77 -6.73
N ASP A 27 7.54 -15.14 -6.30
CA ASP A 27 8.84 -15.77 -6.32
C ASP A 27 8.95 -16.70 -5.09
N ASP A 28 8.83 -18.00 -5.34
CA ASP A 28 8.92 -19.03 -4.32
C ASP A 28 10.36 -19.57 -4.13
N GLU A 29 11.38 -18.90 -4.70
CA GLU A 29 12.80 -19.19 -4.42
C GLU A 29 13.08 -19.10 -2.91
N ILE A 30 13.76 -20.13 -2.38
CA ILE A 30 14.25 -20.16 -1.02
C ILE A 30 15.77 -20.00 -1.05
N ILE A 31 16.27 -18.97 -0.37
CA ILE A 31 17.70 -18.64 -0.28
C ILE A 31 18.17 -18.63 1.18
N ASP A 32 19.47 -18.81 1.39
CA ASP A 32 20.07 -18.68 2.72
C ASP A 32 20.28 -17.22 3.13
N ILE A 33 20.68 -17.00 4.39
CA ILE A 33 20.90 -15.65 4.93
C ILE A 33 22.05 -14.91 4.24
N ASP A 34 23.06 -15.62 3.73
CA ASP A 34 24.22 -14.99 3.11
C ASP A 34 23.87 -14.45 1.72
N GLU A 35 23.07 -15.20 0.95
CA GLU A 35 22.52 -14.75 -0.32
C GLU A 35 21.52 -13.59 -0.12
N VAL A 36 20.70 -13.61 0.95
CA VAL A 36 19.86 -12.46 1.30
C VAL A 36 20.72 -11.21 1.52
N ARG A 37 21.81 -11.32 2.29
CA ARG A 37 22.72 -10.19 2.55
C ARG A 37 23.41 -9.70 1.30
N LYS A 38 23.81 -10.61 0.40
CA LYS A 38 24.39 -10.28 -0.91
C LYS A 38 23.41 -9.52 -1.82
N ARG A 39 22.11 -9.79 -1.69
CA ARG A 39 21.01 -9.08 -2.39
C ARG A 39 20.55 -7.81 -1.64
N ASN A 40 21.25 -7.38 -0.60
CA ASN A 40 20.86 -6.26 0.28
C ASN A 40 19.45 -6.43 0.90
N GLY A 41 19.04 -7.68 1.12
CA GLY A 41 17.71 -8.01 1.64
C GLY A 41 17.54 -7.74 3.13
N ILE A 42 16.30 -7.42 3.50
CA ILE A 42 15.83 -7.09 4.85
C ILE A 42 14.92 -8.22 5.32
N THR A 43 15.33 -8.90 6.38
CA THR A 43 14.59 -10.03 6.99
C THR A 43 13.84 -9.63 8.27
N GLY A 44 14.24 -8.53 8.91
CA GLY A 44 13.69 -8.04 10.18
C GLY A 44 12.39 -7.22 10.05
N GLU A 45 12.22 -6.26 10.97
CA GLU A 45 11.02 -5.41 11.06
C GLU A 45 10.88 -4.47 9.85
N LYS A 46 9.84 -4.70 9.06
CA LYS A 46 9.59 -3.98 7.78
C LYS A 46 8.63 -2.81 7.93
N LYS A 47 7.90 -2.77 9.06
CA LYS A 47 6.84 -1.80 9.32
C LYS A 47 7.31 -0.36 9.19
N HIS A 48 8.51 -0.05 9.69
CA HIS A 48 9.13 1.27 9.57
C HIS A 48 9.31 1.71 8.11
N TYR A 49 9.70 0.81 7.20
CA TYR A 49 9.83 1.10 5.78
C TYR A 49 8.48 1.39 5.13
N PHE A 50 7.45 0.60 5.44
CA PHE A 50 6.11 0.83 4.91
C PHE A 50 5.51 2.15 5.41
N ILE A 51 5.74 2.49 6.69
CA ILE A 51 5.34 3.79 7.25
C ILE A 51 6.05 4.94 6.52
N ALA A 52 7.36 4.84 6.29
CA ALA A 52 8.11 5.87 5.57
C ALA A 52 7.57 6.06 4.15
N CYS A 53 7.35 4.97 3.40
CA CYS A 53 6.78 5.03 2.06
C CYS A 53 5.37 5.64 2.04
N LEU A 54 4.53 5.31 3.04
CA LEU A 54 3.19 5.89 3.18
C LEU A 54 3.23 7.39 3.52
N ARG A 55 4.17 7.83 4.36
CA ARG A 55 4.36 9.25 4.65
C ARG A 55 4.71 10.02 3.38
N THR A 56 5.71 9.55 2.63
CA THR A 56 6.05 10.16 1.34
C THR A 56 4.85 10.16 0.40
N TYR A 57 4.10 9.07 0.32
CA TYR A 57 2.88 8.99 -0.49
C TYR A 57 1.79 10.01 -0.12
N TYR A 58 1.63 10.38 1.15
CA TYR A 58 0.65 11.39 1.56
C TYR A 58 1.20 12.82 1.57
N GLU A 59 2.51 12.97 1.70
CA GLU A 59 3.17 14.28 1.80
C GLU A 59 3.53 14.84 0.43
N ASP A 60 4.09 14.00 -0.44
CA ASP A 60 4.62 14.36 -1.76
C ASP A 60 3.58 14.07 -2.86
N ASP A 61 3.01 15.15 -3.40
CA ASP A 61 1.98 15.06 -4.44
C ASP A 61 2.54 14.53 -5.77
N GLU A 62 3.81 14.78 -6.08
CA GLU A 62 4.46 14.28 -7.29
C GLU A 62 4.63 12.76 -7.19
N PHE A 63 5.16 12.27 -6.07
CA PHE A 63 5.30 10.84 -5.81
C PHE A 63 3.93 10.14 -5.77
N ASN A 64 2.94 10.75 -5.13
CA ASN A 64 1.56 10.28 -5.13
C ASN A 64 1.01 10.17 -6.58
N SER A 65 1.24 11.19 -7.41
CA SER A 65 0.80 11.18 -8.81
C SER A 65 1.49 10.11 -9.66
N TYR A 66 2.74 9.77 -9.34
CA TYR A 66 3.50 8.71 -9.98
C TYR A 66 2.93 7.32 -9.66
N VAL A 67 2.75 6.99 -8.38
CA VAL A 67 2.26 5.65 -7.97
C VAL A 67 0.73 5.51 -8.03
N LYS A 68 -0.02 6.61 -8.00
CA LYS A 68 -1.48 6.76 -8.21
C LYS A 68 -2.41 6.06 -7.21
N SER A 69 -1.93 5.08 -6.45
CA SER A 69 -2.74 4.26 -5.54
C SER A 69 -1.87 3.48 -4.57
N LEU A 70 -2.48 2.96 -3.49
CA LEU A 70 -1.80 2.03 -2.57
C LEU A 70 -1.35 0.74 -3.28
N THR A 71 -2.08 0.30 -4.30
CA THR A 71 -1.65 -0.81 -5.15
C THR A 71 -0.38 -0.45 -5.91
N GLY A 72 -0.29 0.73 -6.51
CA GLY A 72 0.92 1.20 -7.19
C GLY A 72 2.09 1.40 -6.23
N LEU A 73 1.83 1.88 -5.01
CA LEU A 73 2.84 1.94 -3.96
C LEU A 73 3.36 0.55 -3.58
N ALA A 74 2.45 -0.44 -3.44
CA ALA A 74 2.84 -1.82 -3.19
C ALA A 74 3.70 -2.40 -4.32
N LYS A 75 3.39 -2.03 -5.59
CA LYS A 75 4.17 -2.44 -6.76
C LYS A 75 5.57 -1.86 -6.71
N TYR A 76 5.66 -0.55 -6.52
CA TYR A 76 6.91 0.18 -6.37
C TYR A 76 7.82 -0.42 -5.29
N ILE A 77 7.24 -0.82 -4.15
CA ILE A 77 7.97 -1.46 -3.06
C ILE A 77 8.35 -2.92 -3.38
N ALA A 78 7.48 -3.68 -4.06
CA ALA A 78 7.76 -5.05 -4.48
C ALA A 78 8.89 -5.11 -5.52
N ASP A 79 8.97 -4.13 -6.41
CA ASP A 79 10.01 -4.02 -7.44
C ASP A 79 11.42 -3.85 -6.87
N TRP A 80 11.55 -3.35 -5.64
CA TRP A 80 12.84 -3.29 -4.95
C TRP A 80 13.41 -4.67 -4.63
N ARG A 81 12.55 -5.70 -4.50
CA ARG A 81 12.93 -7.09 -4.20
C ARG A 81 13.85 -7.25 -2.98
N ILE A 82 13.73 -6.36 -1.99
CA ILE A 82 14.56 -6.34 -0.79
C ILE A 82 13.90 -6.98 0.44
N PHE A 83 12.59 -7.19 0.47
CA PHE A 83 11.93 -7.68 1.68
C PHE A 83 11.84 -9.20 1.68
N TYR A 84 12.47 -9.86 2.67
CA TYR A 84 12.47 -11.31 2.79
C TYR A 84 11.74 -11.77 4.06
N VAL A 85 11.03 -12.88 3.95
CA VAL A 85 10.29 -13.52 5.04
C VAL A 85 11.01 -14.82 5.39
N ASN A 86 11.22 -15.06 6.68
CA ASN A 86 11.79 -16.30 7.17
C ASN A 86 10.81 -17.47 6.93
N THR A 87 11.36 -18.60 6.51
CA THR A 87 10.66 -19.87 6.28
C THR A 87 11.41 -20.99 6.99
N HIS A 88 10.82 -22.18 7.06
CA HIS A 88 11.46 -23.34 7.68
C HIS A 88 12.80 -23.73 7.03
N HIS A 89 13.00 -23.42 5.74
CA HIS A 89 14.17 -23.85 4.97
C HIS A 89 15.10 -22.70 4.54
N GLY A 90 14.88 -21.48 5.05
CA GLY A 90 15.64 -20.30 4.63
C GLY A 90 14.74 -19.07 4.51
N TYR A 91 15.01 -18.22 3.55
CA TYR A 91 14.30 -16.96 3.33
C TYR A 91 13.69 -16.91 1.95
N ARG A 92 12.50 -16.32 1.85
CA ARG A 92 11.78 -16.12 0.59
C ARG A 92 11.44 -14.66 0.41
N LEU A 93 11.39 -14.20 -0.83
CA LEU A 93 10.94 -12.85 -1.13
C LEU A 93 9.49 -12.63 -0.65
N MET A 94 9.21 -11.48 -0.06
CA MET A 94 7.90 -11.13 0.44
C MET A 94 6.92 -10.99 -0.72
N LYS A 95 5.82 -11.72 -0.67
CA LYS A 95 4.79 -11.72 -1.72
C LYS A 95 4.15 -10.35 -1.85
N PHE A 96 3.83 -9.96 -3.09
CA PHE A 96 3.15 -8.69 -3.40
C PHE A 96 1.87 -8.51 -2.56
N ARG A 97 1.07 -9.56 -2.42
CA ARG A 97 -0.18 -9.54 -1.64
C ARG A 97 0.07 -9.22 -0.16
N SER A 98 1.17 -9.73 0.41
CA SER A 98 1.57 -9.44 1.79
C SER A 98 1.98 -7.98 1.94
N ILE A 99 2.77 -7.44 1.01
CA ILE A 99 3.15 -6.01 0.98
C ILE A 99 1.90 -5.13 0.88
N LEU A 100 1.00 -5.42 -0.05
CA LEU A 100 -0.25 -4.67 -0.22
C LEU A 100 -1.12 -4.71 1.03
N SER A 101 -1.21 -5.86 1.70
CA SER A 101 -1.98 -6.01 2.94
C SER A 101 -1.42 -5.14 4.07
N GLU A 102 -0.09 -5.14 4.26
CA GLU A 102 0.58 -4.32 5.27
C GLU A 102 0.42 -2.82 5.00
N ILE A 103 0.62 -2.38 3.75
CA ILE A 103 0.42 -0.98 3.36
C ILE A 103 -1.04 -0.57 3.60
N SER A 104 -1.99 -1.43 3.23
CA SER A 104 -3.42 -1.14 3.39
C SER A 104 -3.80 -1.02 4.86
N SER A 105 -3.26 -1.87 5.74
CA SER A 105 -3.54 -1.84 7.18
C SER A 105 -3.01 -0.56 7.83
N LEU A 106 -1.83 -0.08 7.41
CA LEU A 106 -1.18 1.12 7.94
C LEU A 106 -1.75 2.42 7.36
N SER A 107 -2.22 2.40 6.11
CA SER A 107 -2.60 3.60 5.33
C SER A 107 -3.55 4.55 6.06
N LYS A 108 -4.58 4.01 6.74
CA LYS A 108 -5.59 4.83 7.42
C LYS A 108 -5.00 5.67 8.54
N GLY A 109 -4.15 5.07 9.39
CA GLY A 109 -3.54 5.77 10.51
C GLY A 109 -2.56 6.83 10.03
N ILE A 110 -1.71 6.48 9.06
CA ILE A 110 -0.73 7.41 8.51
C ILE A 110 -1.41 8.57 7.76
N GLY A 111 -2.45 8.29 6.98
CA GLY A 111 -3.17 9.33 6.24
C GLY A 111 -3.85 10.36 7.15
N ILE A 112 -4.29 9.97 8.35
CA ILE A 112 -4.84 10.92 9.34
C ILE A 112 -3.72 11.79 9.91
N ILE A 113 -2.60 11.16 10.32
CA ILE A 113 -1.44 11.87 10.88
C ILE A 113 -0.88 12.89 9.88
N SER A 114 -0.67 12.48 8.63
CA SER A 114 -0.12 13.36 7.59
C SER A 114 -1.01 14.54 7.25
N LYS A 115 -2.34 14.42 7.33
CA LYS A 115 -3.26 15.55 7.13
C LYS A 115 -3.16 16.56 8.27
N HIS A 116 -3.18 16.08 9.51
CA HIS A 116 -3.06 16.95 10.68
C HIS A 116 -1.72 17.71 10.68
N GLU A 117 -0.62 17.04 10.34
CA GLU A 117 0.69 17.69 10.22
C GLU A 117 0.75 18.74 9.10
N LYS A 118 0.03 18.54 7.97
CA LYS A 118 -0.09 19.55 6.91
C LYS A 118 -0.90 20.76 7.38
N GLU A 119 -2.05 20.54 8.02
CA GLU A 119 -2.91 21.61 8.56
C GLU A 119 -2.19 22.44 9.64
N GLU A 120 -1.44 21.80 10.55
CA GLU A 120 -0.64 22.51 11.56
C GLU A 120 0.46 23.36 10.93
N LYS A 121 1.14 22.87 9.89
CA LYS A 121 2.18 23.64 9.16
C LYS A 121 1.59 24.86 8.46
N GLU A 122 0.41 24.73 7.84
CA GLU A 122 -0.30 25.84 7.20
C GLU A 122 -0.84 26.85 8.22
N GLN A 123 -1.37 26.39 9.34
CA GLN A 123 -1.83 27.24 10.43
C GLN A 123 -0.67 28.01 11.06
N TYR A 124 0.48 27.36 11.25
CA TYR A 124 1.69 28.04 11.70
C TYR A 124 2.14 29.10 10.67
N LYS A 125 2.20 28.74 9.38
CA LYS A 125 2.61 29.68 8.32
C LYS A 125 1.69 30.91 8.27
N SER A 126 0.38 30.73 8.32
CA SER A 126 -0.59 31.84 8.31
C SER A 126 -0.48 32.74 9.55
N LYS A 127 -0.28 32.17 10.74
CA LYS A 127 -0.17 32.93 12.00
C LYS A 127 1.08 33.81 12.08
N TYR A 128 2.18 33.38 11.46
CA TYR A 128 3.46 34.12 11.50
C TYR A 128 3.75 34.92 10.21
N HIS A 129 3.06 34.66 9.10
CA HIS A 129 3.19 35.46 7.88
C HIS A 129 2.37 36.77 7.91
N SER A 130 1.38 36.88 8.81
CA SER A 130 0.56 38.09 8.99
C SER A 130 1.20 39.20 9.86
N ARG A 131 2.47 39.06 10.27
CA ARG A 131 3.18 40.03 11.15
C ARG A 131 4.31 40.81 10.45
N LYS A 132 4.32 40.88 9.12
CA LYS A 132 5.29 41.69 8.35
C LYS A 132 4.62 42.84 7.65
#